data_AF-A0ABD6WFI9-F1
#
_entry.id   AF-A0ABD6WFI9-F1
#
_cell.length_a   1.000
_cell.length_b   1.000
_cell.length_c   1.000
_cell.angle_alpha   90.00
_cell.angle_beta   90.00
_cell.angle_gamma   90.00
#
_symmetry.space_group_name_H-M   'P 1'
#
loop_
_entity.id
_entity.type
_entity.pdbx_description
1 polymer ?
#
loop_
_entity_poly.entity_id
_entity_poly.type
_entity_poly.pdbx_seq_one_letter_code
_entity_poly.pdbx_strand_id
1 'polypeptide(L)'
;MSAEGQEDHFATSGTFPAATAALQSDSVRAYTDPFFGDSAIGEVIATSVEDFPSFVDGPDTGAIGAALSGALVELEAGNVSSADAFSSGLDSARQAVGG
;
A
#
# COMPACT_ATOMS: atom_id res chain seq x y z
N MET A 1 -7.71 -8.64 -14.72
CA MET A 1 -6.93 -8.57 -15.99
C MET A 1 -5.93 -9.72 -16.02
N SER A 2 -5.65 -10.28 -17.21
CA SER A 2 -4.58 -11.28 -17.38
C SER A 2 -3.20 -10.67 -17.12
N ALA A 3 -2.16 -11.49 -16.95
CA ALA A 3 -0.79 -10.99 -16.79
C ALA A 3 -0.35 -10.12 -17.98
N GLU A 4 -0.54 -10.61 -19.21
CA GLU A 4 -0.28 -9.86 -20.45
C GLU A 4 -1.05 -8.52 -20.49
N GLY A 5 -2.34 -8.53 -20.14
CA GLY A 5 -3.11 -7.29 -20.10
C GLY A 5 -2.65 -6.31 -19.01
N GLN A 6 -2.10 -6.80 -17.90
CA GLN A 6 -1.51 -5.93 -16.87
C GLN A 6 -0.17 -5.35 -17.33
N GLU A 7 0.64 -6.13 -18.05
CA GLU A 7 1.89 -5.66 -18.67
C GLU A 7 1.63 -4.55 -19.71
N ASP A 8 0.67 -4.78 -20.62
CA ASP A 8 0.26 -3.76 -21.60
C ASP A 8 -0.24 -2.48 -20.91
N HIS A 9 -1.00 -2.64 -19.82
CA HIS A 9 -1.51 -1.50 -19.07
C HIS A 9 -0.41 -0.73 -18.34
N PHE A 10 0.59 -1.44 -17.80
CA PHE A 10 1.78 -0.84 -17.22
C PHE A 10 2.54 -0.01 -18.25
N ALA A 11 2.82 -0.57 -19.43
CA ALA A 11 3.50 0.13 -20.51
C ALA A 11 2.75 1.40 -20.98
N THR A 12 1.41 1.41 -20.84
CA THR A 12 0.57 2.53 -21.28
C THR A 12 0.40 3.61 -20.21
N SER A 13 0.25 3.23 -18.94
CA SER A 13 -0.19 4.13 -17.86
C SER A 13 0.79 4.26 -16.69
N GLY A 14 1.79 3.39 -16.61
CA GLY A 14 2.68 3.26 -15.45
C GLY A 14 2.06 2.54 -14.26
N THR A 15 0.81 2.07 -14.35
CA THR A 15 0.15 1.32 -13.27
C THR A 15 0.84 -0.02 -13.05
N PHE A 16 1.43 -0.22 -11.88
CA PHE A 16 2.19 -1.43 -11.58
C PHE A 16 1.30 -2.68 -11.59
N PRO A 17 1.75 -3.80 -12.20
CA PRO A 17 1.01 -5.06 -12.16
C PRO A 17 0.92 -5.65 -10.76
N ALA A 18 -0.07 -6.51 -10.54
CA ALA A 18 -0.18 -7.35 -9.34
C ALA A 18 0.03 -8.84 -9.64
N ALA A 19 -0.06 -9.25 -10.90
CA ALA A 19 0.22 -10.64 -11.30
C ALA A 19 1.73 -10.91 -11.29
N THR A 20 2.17 -11.93 -10.56
CA THR A 20 3.59 -12.33 -10.49
C THR A 20 4.25 -12.48 -11.87
N ALA A 21 3.56 -13.10 -12.82
CA ALA A 21 4.09 -13.28 -14.17
C ALA A 21 4.31 -11.94 -14.93
N ALA A 22 3.47 -10.93 -14.68
CA ALA A 22 3.65 -9.59 -15.26
C ALA A 22 4.76 -8.83 -14.53
N LEU A 23 4.86 -8.97 -13.20
CA LEU A 23 5.95 -8.38 -12.43
C LEU A 23 7.33 -8.90 -12.84
N GLN A 24 7.42 -10.12 -13.37
CA GLN A 24 8.65 -10.76 -13.82
C GLN A 24 9.00 -10.47 -15.29
N SER A 25 8.17 -9.72 -16.01
CA SER A 25 8.47 -9.36 -17.40
C SER A 25 9.63 -8.38 -17.48
N ASP A 26 10.39 -8.44 -18.58
CA ASP A 26 11.48 -7.49 -18.83
C ASP A 26 10.96 -6.05 -18.93
N SER A 27 9.76 -5.86 -19.48
CA SER A 27 9.14 -4.53 -19.62
C SER A 27 8.87 -3.86 -18.28
N VAL A 28 8.58 -4.63 -17.23
CA VAL A 28 8.39 -4.14 -15.87
C VAL A 28 9.73 -4.06 -15.13
N ARG A 29 10.55 -5.11 -15.19
CA ARG A 29 11.82 -5.19 -14.44
C ARG A 29 12.85 -4.15 -14.89
N ALA A 30 12.99 -3.96 -16.20
CA ALA A 30 13.95 -3.02 -16.78
C ALA A 30 13.40 -1.57 -16.85
N TYR A 31 12.19 -1.32 -16.34
CA TYR A 31 11.58 -0.01 -16.44
C TYR A 31 12.38 1.05 -15.67
N THR A 32 12.63 2.17 -16.36
CA THR A 32 13.28 3.38 -15.85
C THR A 32 12.43 4.58 -16.25
N ASP A 33 12.54 5.67 -15.51
CA ASP A 33 11.87 6.94 -15.83
C ASP A 33 12.87 8.10 -15.65
N PRO A 34 13.02 9.02 -16.63
CA PRO A 34 13.96 10.13 -16.55
C PRO A 34 13.82 11.03 -15.32
N PHE A 35 12.63 11.11 -14.72
CA PHE A 35 12.41 11.81 -13.46
C PHE A 35 13.27 11.23 -12.33
N PHE A 36 13.49 9.92 -12.34
CA PHE A 36 14.34 9.19 -11.39
C PHE A 36 15.75 8.90 -11.93
N GLY A 37 16.12 9.46 -13.09
CA GLY A 37 17.40 9.20 -13.75
C GLY A 37 17.57 7.73 -14.14
N ASP A 38 18.77 7.17 -13.92
CA ASP A 38 19.11 5.78 -14.25
C ASP A 38 18.67 4.78 -13.16
N SER A 39 17.76 5.17 -12.26
CA SER A 39 17.27 4.30 -11.20
C SER A 39 16.45 3.14 -11.78
N ALA A 40 16.74 1.92 -11.35
CA ALA A 40 15.99 0.71 -11.70
C ALA A 40 14.66 0.63 -10.93
N ILE A 41 13.78 1.61 -11.14
CA ILE A 41 12.50 1.73 -10.41
C ILE A 41 11.57 0.56 -10.69
N GLY A 42 11.64 -0.01 -11.90
CA GLY A 42 10.97 -1.24 -12.30
C GLY A 42 11.23 -2.38 -11.33
N GLU A 43 12.51 -2.75 -11.22
CA GLU A 43 13.01 -3.79 -10.31
C GLU A 43 12.62 -3.52 -8.86
N VAL A 44 12.91 -2.31 -8.35
CA VAL A 44 12.71 -1.98 -6.93
C VAL A 44 11.24 -2.15 -6.51
N ILE A 45 10.31 -1.62 -7.32
CA ILE A 45 8.88 -1.72 -6.99
C ILE A 45 8.40 -3.16 -7.21
N ALA A 46 8.86 -3.86 -8.26
CA ALA A 46 8.48 -5.26 -8.50
C ALA A 46 8.91 -6.18 -7.34
N THR A 47 10.16 -6.05 -6.87
CA THR A 47 10.65 -6.77 -5.67
C THR A 47 9.80 -6.43 -4.45
N SER A 48 9.45 -5.15 -4.27
CA SER A 48 8.64 -4.71 -3.13
C SER A 48 7.23 -5.34 -3.13
N VAL A 49 6.62 -5.52 -4.30
CA VAL A 49 5.31 -6.18 -4.44
C VAL A 49 5.43 -7.69 -4.21
N GLU A 50 6.50 -8.33 -4.70
CA GLU A 50 6.73 -9.77 -4.49
C GLU A 50 7.03 -10.12 -3.02
N ASP A 51 7.76 -9.27 -2.32
CA ASP A 51 8.10 -9.44 -0.90
C ASP A 51 6.96 -9.01 0.03
N PHE A 52 5.90 -8.38 -0.51
CA PHE A 52 4.81 -7.86 0.30
C PHE A 52 4.01 -9.01 0.93
N PRO A 53 3.94 -9.10 2.28
CA PRO A 53 3.17 -10.14 2.93
C PRO A 53 1.69 -9.89 2.74
N SER A 54 0.99 -10.84 2.12
CA SER A 54 -0.47 -10.79 2.01
C SER A 54 -1.11 -10.71 3.40
N PHE A 55 -2.10 -9.83 3.54
CA PHE A 55 -2.94 -9.72 4.73
C PHE A 55 -4.41 -9.79 4.32
N VAL A 56 -5.28 -10.08 5.29
CA VAL A 56 -6.72 -10.23 5.06
C VAL A 56 -7.43 -8.99 5.55
N ASP A 57 -8.18 -8.34 4.66
CA ASP A 57 -9.15 -7.31 5.02
C ASP A 57 -10.44 -7.95 5.53
N GLY A 58 -10.73 -7.74 6.81
CA GLY A 58 -11.99 -8.14 7.42
C GLY A 58 -13.17 -7.22 7.03
N PRO A 59 -14.41 -7.59 7.38
CA PRO A 59 -15.61 -6.81 7.04
C PRO A 59 -15.58 -5.38 7.59
N ASP A 60 -14.92 -5.15 8.72
CA ASP A 60 -14.88 -3.87 9.41
C ASP A 60 -13.59 -3.06 9.15
N THR A 61 -12.77 -3.45 8.17
CA THR A 61 -11.47 -2.81 7.86
C THR A 61 -11.62 -1.30 7.68
N GLY A 62 -12.69 -0.83 7.03
CA GLY A 62 -12.95 0.60 6.85
C GLY A 62 -13.19 1.34 8.16
N ALA A 63 -13.98 0.76 9.07
CA ALA A 63 -14.29 1.35 10.37
C ALA A 63 -13.05 1.39 11.28
N ILE A 64 -12.30 0.29 11.32
CA ILE A 64 -11.04 0.18 12.05
C ILE A 64 -10.02 1.20 11.50
N GLY A 65 -9.87 1.27 10.18
CA GLY A 65 -8.95 2.20 9.51
C GLY A 65 -9.28 3.66 9.80
N ALA A 66 -10.56 4.04 9.81
CA ALA A 66 -10.99 5.39 10.15
C ALA A 66 -10.64 5.76 11.60
N ALA A 67 -10.85 4.86 12.56
CA ALA A 67 -10.52 5.09 13.97
C ALA A 67 -9.01 5.29 14.20
N LEU A 68 -8.19 4.43 13.60
CA LEU A 68 -6.72 4.56 13.67
C LEU A 68 -6.22 5.84 12.98
N SER A 69 -6.82 6.21 11.85
CA SER A 69 -6.48 7.45 11.14
C SER A 69 -6.80 8.69 11.96
N GLY A 70 -7.94 8.72 12.66
CA GLY A 70 -8.29 9.80 13.57
C GLY A 70 -7.26 9.98 14.69
N ALA A 71 -6.78 8.88 15.28
CA ALA A 71 -5.73 8.95 16.31
C ALA A 71 -4.39 9.48 15.76
N LEU A 72 -4.04 9.15 14.51
CA LEU A 72 -2.85 9.71 13.84
C LEU A 72 -2.98 11.22 13.58
N VAL A 73 -4.19 11.71 13.26
CA VAL A 73 -4.43 13.16 13.09
C VAL A 73 -4.20 13.90 14.41
N GLU A 74 -4.69 13.36 15.53
CA GLU A 74 -4.45 13.97 16.85
C GLU A 74 -2.97 13.96 17.24
N LEU A 75 -2.24 12.89 16.88
CA LEU A 75 -0.79 12.81 17.07
C LEU A 75 -0.04 13.84 16.22
N GLU A 76 -0.39 13.95 14.94
CA GLU A 76 0.22 14.90 14.00
C GLU A 76 -0.02 16.36 14.43
N ALA A 77 -1.21 16.65 14.97
CA ALA A 77 -1.54 17.94 15.54
C ALA A 77 -0.81 18.24 16.87
N GLY A 78 -0.15 17.24 17.48
CA GLY A 78 0.55 17.37 18.75
C GLY A 78 -0.37 17.34 19.98
N ASN A 79 -1.61 16.89 19.83
CA ASN A 79 -2.59 16.84 20.93
C ASN A 79 -2.38 15.64 21.86
N VAL A 80 -1.76 14.57 21.35
CA VAL A 80 -1.49 13.33 22.11
C VAL A 80 -0.07 12.82 21.86
N SER A 81 0.46 12.03 22.79
CA SER A 81 1.72 11.33 22.58
C SER A 81 1.55 10.16 21.61
N SER A 82 2.63 9.66 21.01
CA SER A 82 2.57 8.48 20.13
C SER A 82 2.05 7.24 20.84
N ALA A 83 2.36 7.10 22.14
CA ALA A 83 1.87 6.00 22.96
C ALA A 83 0.36 6.09 23.17
N ASP A 84 -0.14 7.29 23.51
CA ASP A 84 -1.56 7.51 23.78
C ASP A 84 -2.42 7.44 22.51
N ALA A 85 -1.89 7.92 21.37
CA ALA A 85 -2.55 7.85 20.07
C ALA A 85 -2.89 6.40 19.70
N PHE A 86 -1.92 5.48 19.83
CA PHE A 86 -2.16 4.08 19.48
C PHE A 86 -3.22 3.44 20.37
N SER A 87 -3.14 3.63 21.69
CA SER A 87 -4.13 3.11 22.63
C SER A 87 -5.53 3.68 22.38
N SER A 88 -5.65 5.00 22.19
CA SER A 88 -6.93 5.65 21.90
C SER A 88 -7.52 5.18 20.57
N GLY A 89 -6.70 5.05 19.52
CA GLY A 89 -7.14 4.57 18.21
C GLY A 89 -7.65 3.12 18.28
N LEU A 90 -6.98 2.27 19.07
CA LEU A 90 -7.42 0.89 19.29
C LEU A 90 -8.76 0.82 20.04
N ASP A 91 -8.95 1.65 21.06
CA ASP A 91 -10.21 1.70 21.81
C ASP A 91 -11.36 2.24 20.94
N SER A 92 -11.10 3.27 20.13
CA SER A 92 -12.07 3.76 19.14
C SER A 92 -12.40 2.72 18.08
N ALA A 93 -11.41 1.94 17.61
CA ALA A 93 -11.64 0.87 16.65
C ALA A 93 -12.52 -0.24 17.24
N ARG A 94 -12.31 -0.62 18.52
CA ARG A 94 -13.17 -1.59 19.23
C ARG A 94 -14.61 -1.10 19.31
N GLN A 95 -14.81 0.15 19.73
CA GLN A 95 -16.14 0.75 19.81
C GLN A 95 -16.84 0.81 18.44
N ALA A 96 -16.09 1.13 17.38
CA ALA A 96 -16.62 1.24 16.02
C ALA A 96 -17.14 -0.11 15.47
N VAL A 97 -16.58 -1.23 15.93
CA VAL A 97 -17.02 -2.59 15.55
C VAL A 97 -17.98 -3.22 16.56
N GLY A 98 -18.46 -2.45 17.54
CA GLY A 98 -19.45 -2.88 18.52
C GLY A 98 -18.88 -3.66 19.72
N GLY A 99 -17.59 -3.53 19.99
CA GLY A 99 -16.90 -4.06 21.18
C GLY A 99 -16.86 -3.11 22.36
#